data_AF-A0A922ZEV6-F1
#
_entry.id   AF-A0A922ZEV6-F1
#
_cell.length_a   1.000
_cell.length_b   1.000
_cell.length_c   1.000
_cell.angle_alpha   90.00
_cell.angle_beta   90.00
_cell.angle_gamma   90.00
#
_symmetry.space_group_name_H-M   'P 1'
#
loop_
_entity.id
_entity.type
_entity.pdbx_description
1 polymer ?
#
loop_
_entity_poly.entity_id
_entity_poly.type
_entity_poly.pdbx_seq_one_letter_code
_entity_poly.pdbx_strand_id
1 'polypeptide(L)'
;MLSGEFQNFYKTWLNKADSYHTDDLSDIYDRFFTLYVLYNRIYAEVTFTLVRAGEINLANRKRFPDLNAATTYIVKYIGADKLVTEIERDDTTKEALTKVCTLVEDGVFHFILDMVTLEPRREDDLNLMRSLKSPDVGKKAMAIVEMIYAIRCNTFHGNKQFTTVQQKILIPVSTILRKLIQLAYSKLADDATTVLERD
;
A
#
# COMPACT_ATOMS: atom_id res chain seq x y z
N MET A 1 -6.02 -23.30 5.14
CA MET A 1 -5.05 -22.77 6.14
C MET A 1 -3.92 -22.01 5.45
N LEU A 2 -3.61 -20.77 5.88
CA LEU A 2 -2.39 -20.07 5.45
C LEU A 2 -1.16 -20.85 5.94
N SER A 3 -0.12 -20.97 5.12
CA SER A 3 1.08 -21.71 5.53
C SER A 3 1.67 -21.11 6.81
N GLY A 4 2.19 -21.97 7.70
CA GLY A 4 2.86 -21.51 8.92
C GLY A 4 4.03 -20.56 8.62
N GLU A 5 4.73 -20.80 7.51
CA GLU A 5 5.76 -19.91 6.99
C GLU A 5 5.23 -18.51 6.68
N PHE A 6 4.10 -18.38 5.99
CA PHE A 6 3.50 -17.10 5.65
C PHE A 6 3.05 -16.32 6.89
N GLN A 7 2.42 -17.02 7.85
CA GLN A 7 2.01 -16.41 9.11
C GLN A 7 3.22 -15.94 9.93
N ASN A 8 4.29 -16.74 9.98
CA ASN A 8 5.53 -16.37 10.65
C ASN A 8 6.21 -15.18 9.97
N PHE A 9 6.25 -15.16 8.64
CA PHE A 9 6.74 -14.03 7.86
C PHE A 9 5.96 -12.75 8.19
N TYR A 10 4.62 -12.81 8.16
CA TYR A 10 3.77 -11.67 8.51
C TYR A 10 4.07 -11.13 9.91
N LYS A 11 4.05 -12.00 10.93
CA LYS A 11 4.29 -11.60 12.31
C LYS A 11 5.68 -11.00 12.50
N THR A 12 6.71 -11.66 11.95
CA THR A 12 8.10 -11.22 12.08
C THR A 12 8.32 -9.85 11.45
N TRP A 13 7.85 -9.66 10.21
CA TRP A 13 8.04 -8.41 9.48
C TRP A 13 7.18 -7.28 10.03
N LEU A 14 5.97 -7.56 10.51
CA LEU A 14 5.15 -6.54 11.17
C LEU A 14 5.77 -6.09 12.49
N ASN A 15 6.21 -7.04 13.33
CA ASN A 15 6.90 -6.71 14.58
C ASN A 15 8.19 -5.91 14.34
N LYS A 16 8.95 -6.28 13.29
CA LYS A 16 10.13 -5.52 12.87
C LYS A 16 9.76 -4.10 12.43
N ALA A 17 8.69 -3.93 11.65
CA ALA A 17 8.23 -2.60 11.25
C ALA A 17 7.79 -1.75 12.46
N ASP A 18 7.16 -2.38 13.45
CA ASP A 18 6.67 -1.73 14.66
C ASP A 18 7.80 -1.42 15.68
N SER A 19 9.00 -2.01 15.54
CA SER A 19 10.14 -1.72 16.42
C SER A 19 10.93 -0.46 16.03
N TYR A 20 10.71 0.10 14.84
CA TYR A 20 11.38 1.32 14.39
C TYR A 20 10.73 2.56 14.99
N HIS A 21 11.55 3.53 15.37
CA HIS A 21 11.10 4.80 15.93
C HIS A 21 10.71 5.80 14.82
N THR A 22 10.07 6.90 15.20
CA THR A 22 9.60 7.94 14.25
C THR A 22 10.31 9.28 14.42
N ASP A 23 11.31 9.34 15.30
CA ASP A 23 12.16 10.50 15.56
C ASP A 23 13.47 10.46 14.77
N ASP A 24 13.98 9.27 14.46
CA ASP A 24 15.12 9.08 13.56
C ASP A 24 14.72 8.91 12.09
N LEU A 25 15.49 9.56 11.21
CA LEU A 25 15.25 9.52 9.78
C LEU A 25 15.46 8.11 9.21
N SER A 26 16.53 7.42 9.61
CA SER A 26 16.82 6.07 9.12
C SER A 26 15.69 5.12 9.50
N ASP A 27 15.25 5.17 10.76
CA ASP A 27 14.14 4.35 11.24
C ASP A 27 12.84 4.58 10.47
N ILE A 28 12.52 5.82 10.09
CA ILE A 28 11.33 6.11 9.26
C ILE A 28 11.41 5.43 7.90
N TYR A 29 12.58 5.47 7.24
CA TYR A 29 12.80 4.78 5.97
C TYR A 29 12.74 3.28 6.13
N ASP A 30 13.47 2.74 7.12
CA ASP A 30 13.54 1.31 7.38
C ASP A 30 12.16 0.75 7.73
N ARG A 31 11.35 1.51 8.48
CA ARG A 31 9.94 1.19 8.72
C ARG A 31 9.15 1.10 7.43
N PHE A 32 9.20 2.13 6.59
CA PHE A 32 8.47 2.15 5.33
C PHE A 32 8.87 0.98 4.42
N PHE A 33 10.18 0.75 4.25
CA PHE A 33 10.68 -0.35 3.43
C PHE A 33 10.33 -1.72 4.00
N THR A 34 10.40 -1.88 5.33
CA THR A 34 10.01 -3.12 6.00
C THR A 34 8.52 -3.40 5.79
N LEU A 35 7.66 -2.39 5.92
CA LEU A 35 6.24 -2.51 5.59
C LEU A 35 6.03 -2.86 4.11
N TYR A 36 6.79 -2.26 3.20
CA TYR A 36 6.63 -2.53 1.77
C TYR A 36 7.08 -3.95 1.39
N VAL A 37 8.14 -4.48 2.02
CA VAL A 37 8.52 -5.90 1.84
C VAL A 37 7.40 -6.82 2.32
N LEU A 38 6.78 -6.51 3.45
CA LEU A 38 5.62 -7.25 3.94
C LEU A 38 4.44 -7.15 2.97
N TYR A 39 4.15 -5.95 2.48
CA TYR A 39 3.11 -5.70 1.50
C TYR A 39 3.34 -6.49 0.20
N ASN A 40 4.58 -6.59 -0.27
CA ASN A 40 4.93 -7.39 -1.44
C ASN A 40 4.58 -8.85 -1.27
N ARG A 41 4.90 -9.43 -0.11
CA ARG A 41 4.57 -10.83 0.16
C ARG A 41 3.05 -11.03 0.26
N ILE A 42 2.34 -10.07 0.81
CA ILE A 42 0.88 -10.07 0.97
C ILE A 42 0.19 -9.99 -0.40
N TYR A 43 0.51 -9.00 -1.25
CA TYR A 43 -0.16 -8.88 -2.54
C TYR A 43 0.16 -10.06 -3.47
N ALA A 44 1.32 -10.70 -3.31
CA ALA A 44 1.64 -11.92 -4.03
C ALA A 44 0.70 -13.07 -3.61
N GLU A 45 0.48 -13.25 -2.31
CA GLU A 45 -0.45 -14.27 -1.80
C GLU A 45 -1.90 -13.99 -2.20
N VAL A 46 -2.32 -12.72 -2.16
CA VAL A 46 -3.63 -12.28 -2.65
C VAL A 46 -3.79 -12.60 -4.13
N THR A 47 -2.77 -12.31 -4.93
CA THR A 47 -2.78 -12.60 -6.37
C THR A 47 -2.98 -14.10 -6.61
N PHE A 48 -2.21 -14.96 -5.96
CA PHE A 48 -2.39 -16.40 -6.12
C PHE A 48 -3.73 -16.90 -5.58
N THR A 49 -4.26 -16.30 -4.53
CA THR A 49 -5.59 -16.61 -4.00
C THR A 49 -6.68 -16.29 -5.02
N LEU A 50 -6.62 -15.11 -5.66
CA LEU A 50 -7.54 -14.74 -6.74
C LEU A 50 -7.40 -15.67 -7.96
N VAL A 51 -6.18 -16.10 -8.32
CA VAL A 51 -5.98 -17.08 -9.41
C VAL A 51 -6.65 -18.41 -9.08
N ARG A 52 -6.44 -18.94 -7.87
CA ARG A 52 -7.04 -20.20 -7.41
C ARG A 52 -8.57 -20.13 -7.39
N ALA A 53 -9.13 -18.96 -7.10
CA ALA A 53 -10.57 -18.70 -7.14
C ALA A 53 -11.12 -18.48 -8.56
N GLY A 54 -10.28 -18.44 -9.60
CA GLY A 54 -10.70 -18.15 -10.97
C GLY A 54 -11.03 -16.67 -11.24
N GLU A 55 -10.74 -15.78 -10.30
CA GLU A 55 -11.08 -14.35 -10.35
C GLU A 55 -10.12 -13.53 -11.22
N ILE A 56 -8.93 -14.05 -11.46
CA ILE A 56 -7.92 -13.48 -12.36
C ILE A 56 -7.19 -14.59 -13.12
N ASN A 57 -6.76 -14.30 -14.36
CA ASN A 57 -6.04 -15.24 -15.19
C ASN A 57 -4.59 -14.77 -15.44
N LEU A 58 -3.61 -15.61 -15.09
CA LEU A 58 -2.18 -15.38 -15.32
C LEU A 58 -1.57 -16.26 -16.44
N ALA A 59 -2.33 -17.15 -17.06
CA ALA A 59 -1.84 -18.21 -17.96
C ALA A 59 -1.00 -17.68 -19.15
N ASN A 60 -1.28 -16.46 -19.62
CA ASN A 60 -0.58 -15.86 -20.76
C ASN A 60 0.53 -14.86 -20.34
N ARG A 61 0.88 -14.79 -19.06
CA ARG A 61 1.87 -13.83 -18.55
C ARG A 61 3.23 -14.49 -18.34
N LYS A 62 4.27 -13.90 -18.94
CA LYS A 62 5.67 -14.32 -18.77
C LYS A 62 6.30 -13.84 -17.46
N ARG A 63 5.70 -12.85 -16.79
CA ARG A 63 6.21 -12.21 -15.57
C ARG A 63 5.08 -11.95 -14.59
N PHE A 64 5.42 -11.94 -13.30
CA PHE A 64 4.49 -11.54 -12.25
C PHE A 64 4.07 -10.07 -12.45
N PRO A 65 2.76 -9.77 -12.42
CA PRO A 65 2.26 -8.43 -12.70
C PRO A 65 2.30 -7.52 -11.48
N ASP A 66 3.51 -7.10 -11.08
CA ASP A 66 3.76 -6.38 -9.83
C ASP A 66 2.83 -5.18 -9.61
N LEU A 67 2.69 -4.32 -10.63
CA LEU A 67 1.82 -3.14 -10.57
C LEU A 67 0.36 -3.53 -10.28
N ASN A 68 -0.23 -4.43 -11.08
CA ASN A 68 -1.63 -4.85 -10.87
C ASN A 68 -1.82 -5.57 -9.53
N ALA A 69 -0.83 -6.34 -9.09
CA ALA A 69 -0.87 -7.01 -7.81
C ALA A 69 -0.89 -6.01 -6.65
N ALA A 70 0.01 -5.03 -6.69
CA ALA A 70 0.16 -3.99 -5.69
C ALA A 70 -0.97 -2.94 -5.71
N THR A 71 -1.82 -2.91 -6.74
CA THR A 71 -2.94 -1.95 -6.84
C THR A 71 -4.28 -2.65 -7.06
N THR A 72 -4.60 -3.05 -8.29
CA THR A 72 -5.93 -3.55 -8.67
C THR A 72 -6.35 -4.81 -7.90
N TYR A 73 -5.45 -5.79 -7.77
CA TYR A 73 -5.79 -7.08 -7.19
C TYR A 73 -5.97 -6.99 -5.68
N ILE A 74 -5.18 -6.15 -4.99
CA ILE A 74 -5.37 -5.93 -3.56
C ILE A 74 -6.73 -5.28 -3.25
N VAL A 75 -7.15 -4.31 -4.07
CA VAL A 75 -8.45 -3.62 -3.90
C VAL A 75 -9.58 -4.58 -4.23
N LYS A 76 -9.47 -5.34 -5.33
CA LYS A 76 -10.45 -6.37 -5.68
C LYS A 76 -10.62 -7.39 -4.54
N TYR A 77 -9.50 -7.80 -3.92
CA TYR A 77 -9.53 -8.79 -2.86
C TYR A 77 -10.12 -8.25 -1.56
N ILE A 78 -9.69 -7.08 -1.08
CA ILE A 78 -10.21 -6.49 0.17
C ILE A 78 -11.67 -6.03 0.02
N GLY A 79 -12.01 -5.51 -1.16
CA GLY A 79 -13.24 -4.77 -1.43
C GLY A 79 -13.05 -3.27 -1.21
N ALA A 80 -13.43 -2.46 -2.20
CA ALA A 80 -13.25 -1.00 -2.16
C ALA A 80 -13.96 -0.35 -0.96
N ASP A 81 -15.21 -0.74 -0.70
CA ASP A 81 -16.00 -0.23 0.43
C ASP A 81 -15.35 -0.53 1.78
N LYS A 82 -14.89 -1.77 1.97
CA LYS A 82 -14.21 -2.17 3.20
C LYS A 82 -12.91 -1.39 3.40
N LEU A 83 -12.11 -1.25 2.35
CA LEU A 83 -10.85 -0.53 2.39
C LEU A 83 -11.05 0.94 2.79
N VAL A 84 -11.94 1.66 2.10
CA VAL A 84 -12.18 3.07 2.35
C VAL A 84 -12.81 3.28 3.73
N THR A 85 -13.83 2.50 4.07
CA THR A 85 -14.50 2.59 5.38
C THR A 85 -13.52 2.38 6.53
N GLU A 86 -12.64 1.38 6.43
CA GLU A 86 -11.68 1.07 7.49
C GLU A 86 -10.56 2.11 7.62
N ILE A 87 -10.20 2.79 6.53
CA ILE A 87 -9.25 3.92 6.54
C ILE A 87 -9.90 5.20 7.10
N GLU A 88 -11.16 5.46 6.76
CA GLU A 88 -11.86 6.68 7.18
C GLU A 88 -12.45 6.58 8.59
N ARG A 89 -12.67 5.36 9.11
CA ARG A 89 -13.18 5.13 10.48
C ARG A 89 -12.09 5.26 11.55
N ASP A 90 -10.84 4.95 11.22
CA ASP A 90 -9.72 5.13 12.13
C ASP A 90 -9.14 6.54 11.98
N ASP A 91 -9.27 7.35 13.03
CA ASP A 91 -8.81 8.75 13.05
C ASP A 91 -7.33 8.85 12.66
N THR A 92 -6.51 7.87 13.04
CA THR A 92 -5.07 7.84 12.74
C THR A 92 -4.82 7.74 11.23
N THR A 93 -5.49 6.82 10.55
CA THR A 93 -5.33 6.62 9.10
C THR A 93 -6.02 7.70 8.30
N LYS A 94 -7.14 8.24 8.79
CA LYS A 94 -7.83 9.37 8.19
C LYS A 94 -6.97 10.63 8.23
N GLU A 95 -6.41 10.96 9.38
CA GLU A 95 -5.50 12.11 9.54
C GLU A 95 -4.24 11.92 8.69
N ALA A 96 -3.67 10.70 8.65
CA ALA A 96 -2.54 10.39 7.79
C ALA A 96 -2.86 10.64 6.31
N LEU A 97 -4.03 10.23 5.83
CA LEU A 97 -4.46 10.46 4.44
C LEU A 97 -4.62 11.95 4.15
N THR A 98 -5.21 12.72 5.08
CA THR A 98 -5.30 14.17 4.97
C THR A 98 -3.92 14.83 4.92
N LYS A 99 -2.98 14.44 5.78
CA LYS A 99 -1.60 14.95 5.79
C LYS A 99 -0.88 14.72 4.47
N VAL A 100 -0.98 13.50 3.92
CA VAL A 100 -0.41 13.16 2.61
C VAL A 100 -0.99 14.07 1.52
N CYS A 101 -2.31 14.25 1.54
CA CYS A 101 -2.99 15.13 0.59
C CYS A 101 -2.47 16.58 0.68
N THR A 102 -2.39 17.14 1.88
CA THR A 102 -1.92 18.53 2.10
C THR A 102 -0.49 18.73 1.61
N LEU A 103 0.42 17.80 1.89
CA LEU A 103 1.83 17.91 1.46
C LEU A 103 1.99 18.01 -0.06
N VAL A 104 1.14 17.33 -0.83
CA VAL A 104 1.18 17.39 -2.29
C VAL A 104 0.45 18.62 -2.83
N GLU A 105 -0.62 19.06 -2.18
CA GLU A 105 -1.30 20.31 -2.55
C GLU A 105 -0.37 21.50 -2.40
N ASP A 106 0.35 21.57 -1.28
CA ASP A 106 1.31 22.64 -0.96
C ASP A 106 2.61 22.56 -1.79
N GLY A 107 2.76 21.55 -2.65
CA GLY A 107 3.97 21.35 -3.47
C GLY A 107 5.21 20.95 -2.65
N VAL A 108 5.01 20.48 -1.42
CA VAL A 108 6.09 20.01 -0.53
C VAL A 108 6.59 18.64 -0.98
N PHE A 109 5.72 17.82 -1.57
CA PHE A 109 6.07 16.51 -2.12
C PHE A 109 5.38 16.25 -3.46
N HIS A 110 5.99 15.41 -4.29
CA HIS A 110 5.45 14.95 -5.56
C HIS A 110 5.33 13.43 -5.54
N PHE A 111 4.16 12.86 -5.83
CA PHE A 111 4.02 11.40 -5.83
C PHE A 111 4.71 10.80 -7.05
N ILE A 112 4.49 11.42 -8.22
CA ILE A 112 4.82 10.87 -9.51
C ILE A 112 5.98 11.65 -10.11
N LEU A 113 7.09 10.95 -10.35
CA LEU A 113 8.22 11.45 -11.11
C LEU A 113 8.25 10.78 -12.47
N ASP A 114 8.74 11.50 -13.47
CA ASP A 114 9.13 10.90 -14.74
C ASP A 114 10.28 9.90 -14.51
N MET A 115 10.17 8.70 -15.05
CA MET A 115 11.14 7.63 -14.80
C MET A 115 12.50 7.86 -15.49
N VAL A 116 12.55 8.76 -16.47
CA VAL A 116 13.75 9.10 -17.24
C VAL A 116 14.35 10.41 -16.76
N THR A 117 13.54 11.45 -16.63
CA THR A 117 14.03 12.79 -16.26
C THR A 117 14.06 13.02 -14.75
N LEU A 118 13.37 12.18 -13.97
CA LEU A 118 13.14 12.36 -12.53
C LEU A 118 12.40 13.66 -12.18
N GLU A 119 11.80 14.32 -13.18
CA GLU A 119 11.05 15.56 -12.97
C GLU A 119 9.64 15.26 -12.43
N PRO A 120 9.11 16.10 -11.54
CA PRO A 120 7.73 15.98 -11.07
C PRO A 120 6.68 16.06 -12.19
N ARG A 121 5.73 15.13 -12.17
CA ARG A 121 4.57 15.14 -13.08
C ARG A 121 3.35 15.74 -12.38
N ARG A 122 3.35 17.07 -12.24
CA ARG A 122 2.36 17.81 -11.43
C ARG A 122 0.90 17.53 -11.80
N GLU A 123 0.57 17.43 -13.07
CA GLU A 123 -0.81 17.14 -13.49
C GLU A 123 -1.27 15.75 -13.04
N ASP A 124 -0.38 14.76 -13.09
CA ASP A 124 -0.66 13.41 -12.61
C ASP A 124 -0.84 13.39 -11.09
N ASP A 125 0.00 14.11 -10.34
CA ASP A 125 -0.18 14.30 -8.89
C ASP A 125 -1.57 14.90 -8.60
N LEU A 126 -1.98 15.94 -9.32
CA LEU A 126 -3.29 16.58 -9.13
C LEU A 126 -4.46 15.66 -9.52
N ASN A 127 -4.29 14.81 -10.53
CA ASN A 127 -5.27 13.78 -10.89
C ASN A 127 -5.43 12.71 -9.81
N LEU A 128 -4.30 12.26 -9.25
CA LEU A 128 -4.30 11.30 -8.16
C LEU A 128 -4.93 11.91 -6.89
N MET A 129 -4.60 13.17 -6.58
CA MET A 129 -5.20 13.95 -5.50
C MET A 129 -6.71 14.11 -5.63
N ARG A 130 -7.21 14.46 -6.82
CA ARG A 130 -8.65 14.51 -7.10
C ARG A 130 -9.32 13.15 -6.88
N SER A 131 -8.62 12.06 -7.18
CA SER A 131 -9.12 10.70 -6.99
C SER A 131 -9.13 10.29 -5.51
N LEU A 132 -8.11 10.67 -4.73
CA LEU A 132 -8.08 10.50 -3.27
C LEU A 132 -9.21 11.24 -2.57
N LYS A 133 -9.67 12.38 -3.11
CA LYS A 133 -10.79 13.17 -2.58
C LYS A 133 -12.15 12.81 -3.20
N SER A 134 -12.19 11.82 -4.08
CA SER A 134 -13.41 11.43 -4.80
C SER A 134 -14.49 10.90 -3.85
N PRO A 135 -15.79 11.24 -4.05
CA PRO A 135 -16.89 10.59 -3.36
C PRO A 135 -17.13 9.16 -3.89
N ASP A 136 -16.66 8.84 -5.10
CA ASP A 136 -16.68 7.48 -5.63
C ASP A 136 -15.68 6.60 -4.86
N VAL A 137 -16.21 5.60 -4.15
CA VAL A 137 -15.47 4.72 -3.25
C VAL A 137 -14.47 3.84 -4.00
N GLY A 138 -14.83 3.33 -5.18
CA GLY A 138 -13.95 2.53 -6.02
C GLY A 138 -12.73 3.32 -6.48
N LYS A 139 -12.98 4.55 -6.96
CA LYS A 139 -11.94 5.48 -7.40
C LYS A 139 -11.03 5.89 -6.24
N LYS A 140 -11.59 6.19 -5.06
CA LYS A 140 -10.82 6.54 -3.87
C LYS A 140 -9.96 5.36 -3.40
N ALA A 141 -10.51 4.14 -3.35
CA ALA A 141 -9.77 2.95 -2.95
C ALA A 141 -8.56 2.69 -3.87
N MET A 142 -8.76 2.80 -5.18
CA MET A 142 -7.67 2.69 -6.17
C MET A 142 -6.63 3.78 -5.98
N ALA A 143 -7.07 5.03 -5.79
CA ALA A 143 -6.16 6.15 -5.57
C ALA A 143 -5.28 5.97 -4.32
N ILE A 144 -5.82 5.40 -3.23
CA ILE A 144 -5.05 5.14 -2.00
C ILE A 144 -3.89 4.16 -2.28
N VAL A 145 -4.16 3.05 -2.98
CA VAL A 145 -3.11 2.06 -3.28
C VAL A 145 -2.13 2.55 -4.34
N GLU A 146 -2.59 3.34 -5.31
CA GLU A 146 -1.75 3.98 -6.33
C GLU A 146 -0.82 5.02 -5.71
N MET A 147 -1.30 5.80 -4.75
CA MET A 147 -0.49 6.75 -3.98
C MET A 147 0.63 6.04 -3.22
N ILE A 148 0.34 4.95 -2.52
CA ILE A 148 1.37 4.15 -1.83
C ILE A 148 2.41 3.64 -2.83
N TYR A 149 1.96 3.10 -3.96
CA TYR A 149 2.85 2.58 -5.00
C TYR A 149 3.72 3.68 -5.62
N ALA A 150 3.15 4.85 -5.91
CA ALA A 150 3.86 6.00 -6.44
C ALA A 150 4.92 6.51 -5.46
N ILE A 151 4.57 6.67 -4.17
CA ILE A 151 5.52 7.07 -3.12
C ILE A 151 6.65 6.04 -2.99
N ARG A 152 6.36 4.74 -3.09
CA ARG A 152 7.39 3.70 -3.14
C ARG A 152 8.31 3.93 -4.33
N CYS A 153 7.79 4.05 -5.54
CA CYS A 153 8.60 4.30 -6.73
C CYS A 153 9.47 5.56 -6.58
N ASN A 154 8.90 6.66 -6.08
CA ASN A 154 9.65 7.89 -5.80
C ASN A 154 10.74 7.66 -4.74
N THR A 155 10.45 6.95 -3.66
CA THR A 155 11.44 6.71 -2.60
C THR A 155 12.60 5.81 -3.06
N PHE A 156 12.36 4.89 -4.00
CA PHE A 156 13.40 4.02 -4.58
C PHE A 156 14.17 4.64 -5.76
N HIS A 157 13.53 5.50 -6.56
CA HIS A 157 14.09 6.04 -7.81
C HIS A 157 14.37 7.56 -7.78
N GLY A 158 13.70 8.29 -6.88
CA GLY A 158 13.92 9.70 -6.65
C GLY A 158 15.32 9.97 -6.10
N ASN A 159 15.73 11.23 -6.20
CA ASN A 159 17.06 11.65 -5.78
C ASN A 159 17.28 11.21 -4.31
N LYS A 160 18.29 10.37 -4.06
CA LYS A 160 18.56 9.65 -2.80
C LYS A 160 18.98 10.56 -1.64
N GLN A 161 18.57 11.81 -1.65
CA GLN A 161 18.81 12.72 -0.55
C GLN A 161 17.86 12.36 0.56
N PHE A 162 18.43 12.03 1.72
CA PHE A 162 17.74 11.80 2.98
C PHE A 162 17.31 13.17 3.53
N THR A 163 16.11 13.63 3.17
CA THR A 163 15.63 14.97 3.54
C THR A 163 14.48 14.90 4.54
N THR A 164 14.34 15.94 5.35
CA THR A 164 13.24 16.09 6.33
C THR A 164 11.86 16.14 5.67
N VAL A 165 11.79 16.50 4.38
CA VAL A 165 10.56 16.44 3.57
C VAL A 165 10.06 14.99 3.43
N GLN A 166 10.96 14.02 3.25
CA GLN A 166 10.56 12.62 3.17
C GLN A 166 10.01 12.08 4.49
N GLN A 167 10.46 12.59 5.64
CA GLN A 167 9.83 12.20 6.92
C GLN A 167 8.35 12.57 6.95
N LYS A 168 8.02 13.77 6.48
CA LYS A 168 6.65 14.29 6.48
C LYS A 168 5.69 13.41 5.68
N ILE A 169 6.17 12.77 4.61
CA ILE A 169 5.36 11.87 3.78
C ILE A 169 5.44 10.39 4.23
N LEU A 170 6.61 9.91 4.67
CA LEU A 170 6.84 8.51 4.97
C LEU A 170 6.14 8.06 6.26
N ILE A 171 6.02 8.93 7.26
CA ILE A 171 5.27 8.62 8.49
C ILE A 171 3.77 8.36 8.18
N PRO A 172 3.03 9.30 7.55
CA PRO A 172 1.61 9.07 7.30
C PRO A 172 1.38 7.96 6.26
N VAL A 173 2.18 7.83 5.20
CA VAL A 173 2.00 6.72 4.24
C VAL A 173 2.28 5.36 4.89
N SER A 174 3.24 5.26 5.81
CA SER A 174 3.51 4.02 6.55
C SER A 174 2.33 3.62 7.43
N THR A 175 1.63 4.61 8.00
CA THR A 175 0.41 4.38 8.79
C THR A 175 -0.69 3.77 7.93
N ILE A 176 -0.92 4.34 6.74
CA ILE A 176 -1.94 3.84 5.79
C ILE A 176 -1.55 2.45 5.24
N LEU A 177 -0.28 2.27 4.87
CA LEU A 177 0.24 1.00 4.36
C LEU A 177 0.11 -0.12 5.40
N ARG A 178 0.42 0.15 6.67
CA ARG A 178 0.23 -0.81 7.77
C ARG A 178 -1.23 -1.24 7.89
N LYS A 179 -2.18 -0.30 7.85
CA LYS A 179 -3.61 -0.63 7.88
C LYS A 179 -4.03 -1.48 6.67
N LEU A 180 -3.56 -1.13 5.47
CA LEU A 180 -3.82 -1.91 4.25
C LEU A 180 -3.32 -3.36 4.36
N ILE A 181 -2.10 -3.55 4.87
CA ILE A 181 -1.50 -4.86 5.14
C ILE A 181 -2.38 -5.66 6.11
N GLN A 182 -2.84 -5.04 7.20
CA GLN A 182 -3.69 -5.70 8.20
C GLN A 182 -5.04 -6.12 7.62
N LEU A 183 -5.67 -5.28 6.79
CA LEU A 183 -6.94 -5.60 6.13
C LEU A 183 -6.80 -6.80 5.18
N ALA A 184 -5.75 -6.79 4.36
CA ALA A 184 -5.45 -7.89 3.45
C ALA A 184 -5.16 -9.20 4.19
N TYR A 185 -4.31 -9.14 5.22
CA TYR A 185 -3.95 -10.30 6.02
C TYR A 185 -5.15 -10.89 6.77
N SER A 186 -5.98 -10.04 7.40
CA SER A 186 -7.20 -10.49 8.08
C SER A 186 -8.09 -11.27 7.13
N LYS A 187 -8.33 -10.73 5.93
CA LYS A 187 -9.16 -11.42 4.94
C LYS A 187 -8.53 -12.75 4.48
N LEU A 188 -7.22 -12.78 4.25
CA LEU A 188 -6.50 -14.02 3.93
C LEU A 188 -6.65 -15.08 5.02
N ALA A 189 -6.61 -14.66 6.29
CA ALA A 189 -6.78 -15.55 7.43
C ALA A 189 -8.23 -16.07 7.56
N ASP A 190 -9.22 -15.20 7.33
CA ASP A 190 -10.65 -15.54 7.37
C ASP A 190 -11.01 -16.53 6.26
N ASP A 191 -10.57 -16.26 5.03
CA ASP A 191 -10.80 -17.14 3.87
C ASP A 191 -10.14 -18.51 4.10
N ALA A 192 -8.98 -18.55 4.75
CA ALA A 192 -8.26 -19.80 5.05
C ALA A 192 -8.92 -20.67 6.14
N THR A 193 -9.78 -20.08 6.97
CA THR A 193 -10.58 -20.78 8.00
C THR A 193 -11.91 -21.26 7.42
N THR A 194 -12.57 -20.43 6.59
CA THR A 194 -13.89 -20.73 6.00
C THR A 194 -13.88 -21.96 5.07
N VAL A 195 -12.76 -22.24 4.40
CA VAL A 195 -12.62 -23.45 3.55
C VAL A 195 -12.68 -24.74 4.37
N LEU A 196 -12.27 -24.73 5.63
CA LEU A 196 -12.27 -25.93 6.50
C LEU A 196 -13.64 -26.30 7.06
N GLU A 197 -14.61 -25.39 7.01
CA GLU A 197 -15.97 -25.62 7.51
C GLU A 197 -16.93 -26.15 6.42
N ARG A 198 -16.44 -26.25 5.18
CA ARG A 198 -17.23 -26.67 4.00
C ARG A 198 -16.82 -28.04 3.44
N ASP A 199 -15.80 -28.67 4.04
CA ASP A 199 -15.33 -30.03 3.78
C ASP A 199 -15.64 -30.93 4.98
#